data_AF-D3EHC1-F1
#
_entry.id   AF-D3EHC1-F1
#
_cell.length_a   1.000
_cell.length_b   1.000
_cell.length_c   1.000
_cell.angle_alpha   90.00
_cell.angle_beta   90.00
_cell.angle_gamma   90.00
#
_symmetry.space_group_name_H-M   'P 1'
#
loop_
_entity.id
_entity.type
_entity.pdbx_description
1 polymer ?
#
loop_
_entity_poly.entity_id
_entity_poly.type
_entity_poly.pdbx_seq_one_letter_code
_entity_poly.pdbx_strand_id
1 'polypeptide(L)' 'MSKKETAPTFNKHQLVQSNQFSNREKDVLSAILEVGKTYTVQQAKEQLTTFLKKEVI' A
#
# COMPACT_ATOMS: atom_id res chain seq x y z
N MET A 1 21.44 19.63 -9.58
CA MET A 1 20.61 18.42 -9.80
C MET A 1 19.26 18.60 -9.13
N SER A 2 18.22 18.92 -9.90
CA SER A 2 16.85 18.96 -9.40
C SER A 2 16.39 17.53 -9.13
N LYS A 3 16.32 17.16 -7.84
CA LYS A 3 15.73 15.89 -7.40
C LYS A 3 14.28 15.88 -7.86
N LYS A 4 13.98 15.17 -8.96
CA LYS A 4 12.61 14.75 -9.25
C LYS A 4 12.20 13.90 -8.07
N GLU A 5 11.35 14.45 -7.22
CA GLU A 5 10.67 13.76 -6.12
C GLU A 5 9.72 12.72 -6.73
N THR A 6 10.28 11.67 -7.33
CA THR A 6 9.53 10.46 -7.64
C THR A 6 9.17 9.87 -6.30
N ALA A 7 7.88 9.98 -5.93
CA ALA A 7 7.34 9.43 -4.70
C ALA A 7 7.94 8.03 -4.48
N PRO A 8 8.52 7.75 -3.32
CA PRO A 8 9.20 6.48 -3.09
C PRO A 8 8.20 5.35 -3.30
N THR A 9 8.53 4.47 -4.25
CA THR A 9 7.76 3.27 -4.53
C THR A 9 8.27 2.16 -3.63
N PHE A 10 7.34 1.47 -2.99
CA PHE A 10 7.62 0.43 -2.03
C PHE A 10 7.05 -0.88 -2.53
N ASN A 11 7.78 -1.96 -2.29
CA ASN A 11 7.25 -3.29 -2.51
C ASN A 11 6.16 -3.58 -1.48
N LYS A 12 5.28 -4.53 -1.81
CA LYS A 12 4.31 -5.11 -0.86
C LYS A 12 4.94 -5.39 0.51
N HIS A 13 6.06 -6.11 0.57
CA HIS A 13 6.73 -6.41 1.84
C HIS A 13 7.16 -5.17 2.63
N GLN A 14 7.64 -4.12 1.95
CA GLN A 14 8.02 -2.86 2.60
C GLN A 14 6.79 -2.13 3.16
N LEU A 15 5.68 -2.12 2.43
CA LEU A 15 4.42 -1.52 2.89
C LEU A 15 3.83 -2.29 4.07
N VAL A 16 3.82 -3.62 3.99
CA VAL A 16 3.29 -4.52 5.02
C VAL A 16 4.19 -4.55 6.27
N GLN A 17 5.51 -4.39 6.12
CA GLN A 17 6.43 -4.22 7.27
C GLN A 17 6.39 -2.81 7.85
N SER A 18 5.94 -1.81 7.10
CA SER A 18 5.88 -0.43 7.58
C SER A 18 4.95 -0.30 8.77
N ASN A 19 5.29 0.61 9.70
CA ASN A 19 4.43 0.96 10.83
C ASN A 19 3.29 1.92 10.45
N GLN A 20 3.12 2.21 9.15
CA GLN A 20 2.06 3.07 8.64
C GLN A 20 0.68 2.41 8.59
N PHE A 21 0.62 1.08 8.67
CA PHE A 21 -0.61 0.31 8.56
C PHE A 21 -0.78 -0.57 9.81
N SER A 22 -2.02 -0.80 10.23
CA SER A 22 -2.37 -1.72 11.31
C SER A 22 -2.25 -3.18 10.86
N ASN A 23 -2.21 -4.13 11.79
CA ASN A 23 -2.12 -5.56 11.45
C ASN A 23 -3.22 -6.02 10.47
N ARG A 24 -4.46 -5.56 10.62
CA ARG A 24 -5.55 -5.86 9.67
C ARG A 24 -5.30 -5.25 8.30
N GLU A 25 -4.85 -4.00 8.26
CA GLU A 25 -4.54 -3.28 7.01
C GLU A 25 -3.35 -3.94 6.28
N LYS A 26 -2.36 -4.41 7.02
CA LYS A 26 -1.20 -5.18 6.53
C LYS A 26 -1.63 -6.49 5.89
N ASP A 27 -2.56 -7.21 6.51
CA ASP A 27 -3.12 -8.45 5.97
C ASP A 27 -3.87 -8.19 4.65
N VAL A 28 -4.72 -7.17 4.64
CA VAL A 28 -5.47 -6.75 3.44
C VAL A 28 -4.53 -6.26 2.33
N LEU A 29 -3.56 -5.41 2.65
CA LEU A 29 -2.51 -4.99 1.71
C LEU A 29 -1.74 -6.19 1.17
N SER A 30 -1.49 -7.19 2.00
CA SER A 30 -0.86 -8.43 1.56
C SER A 30 -1.77 -9.23 0.62
N ALA A 31 -3.08 -9.17 0.78
CA ALA A 31 -4.03 -9.86 -0.10
C ALA A 31 -4.26 -9.10 -1.43
N ILE A 32 -4.33 -7.77 -1.41
CA ILE A 32 -4.69 -6.95 -2.58
C ILE A 32 -3.49 -6.52 -3.43
N LEU A 33 -2.29 -6.41 -2.84
CA LEU A 33 -1.09 -6.01 -3.59
C LEU A 33 -0.39 -7.23 -4.20
N GLU A 34 -0.06 -7.12 -5.48
CA GLU A 34 0.63 -8.18 -6.21
C GLU A 34 2.13 -8.25 -5.85
N VAL A 35 2.65 -9.47 -5.80
CA VAL A 35 4.08 -9.72 -5.60
C VAL A 35 4.85 -9.39 -6.89
N GLY A 36 5.88 -8.55 -6.79
CA GLY A 36 6.67 -8.09 -7.93
C GLY A 36 6.24 -6.73 -8.50
N LYS A 37 5.14 -6.15 -8.00
CA LYS A 37 4.77 -4.76 -8.27
C LYS A 37 5.17 -3.84 -7.11
N THR A 38 5.55 -2.62 -7.45
CA THR A 38 5.82 -1.56 -6.50
C THR A 38 4.67 -0.57 -6.47
N TYR A 39 4.32 -0.12 -5.28
CA TYR A 39 3.22 0.79 -5.02
C TYR A 39 3.71 1.93 -4.13
N THR A 40 3.16 3.11 -4.32
CA THR A 40 3.39 4.19 -3.36
C THR A 40 2.54 3.97 -2.11
N VAL A 41 2.93 4.56 -0.99
CA VAL A 41 2.12 4.58 0.24
C VAL A 41 0.69 5.06 -0.04
N GLN A 42 0.55 6.06 -0.92
CA GLN A 42 -0.73 6.65 -1.27
C GLN A 42 -1.60 5.67 -2.09
N GLN A 43 -1.02 5.00 -3.09
CA GLN A 43 -1.72 3.93 -3.82
C GLN A 43 -2.15 2.79 -2.90
N ALA A 44 -1.26 2.35 -2.00
CA ALA A 44 -1.57 1.32 -1.03
C ALA A 44 -2.77 1.71 -0.15
N LYS A 45 -2.78 2.95 0.37
CA LYS A 45 -3.90 3.50 1.13
C LYS A 45 -5.19 3.59 0.32
N GLU A 46 -5.13 4.00 -0.94
CA GLU A 46 -6.32 4.08 -1.81
C GLU A 46 -6.90 2.70 -2.11
N GLN A 47 -6.05 1.71 -2.44
CA GLN A 47 -6.46 0.33 -2.67
C GLN A 47 -7.09 -0.27 -1.40
N LEU A 48 -6.44 -0.08 -0.26
CA LEU A 48 -6.93 -0.52 1.04
C LEU A 48 -8.27 0.14 1.40
N THR A 49 -8.39 1.46 1.24
CA THR A 49 -9.63 2.19 1.53
C THR A 49 -10.75 1.77 0.59
N THR A 50 -10.43 1.54 -0.69
CA THR A 50 -11.39 1.04 -1.68
C THR A 50 -11.88 -0.34 -1.31
N PHE A 51 -10.98 -1.22 -0.87
CA PHE A 51 -11.32 -2.57 -0.40
C PHE A 51 -12.21 -2.52 0.85
N LEU A 52 -11.79 -1.77 1.87
CA LEU A 52 -12.55 -1.61 3.11
C LEU A 52 -13.93 -0.98 2.89
N LYS A 53 -14.05 0.02 1.99
CA LYS A 53 -15.34 0.61 1.61
C LYS A 53 -16.23 -0.36 0.85
N LYS A 54 -15.66 -1.21 -0.01
CA LYS A 54 -16.43 -2.22 -0.77
C LYS A 54 -17.04 -3.28 0.14
N GLU A 55 -16.47 -3.53 1.31
CA GLU A 55 -17.01 -4.45 2.33
C GLU A 55 -18.19 -3.82 3.12
N VAL A 56 -18.48 -2.52 2.94
CA VAL A 56 -19.51 -1.76 3.69
C VAL A 56 -20.79 -1.55 2.87
N ILE A 57 -21.20 -2.56 2.08
CA ILE A 57 -22.50 -2.57 1.36
C ILE A 57 -23.18 -3.92 1.46
#